data_AF-A0A2W6C6S0-F1
#
_entry.id   AF-A0A2W6C6S0-F1
#
_cell.length_a   1.000
_cell.length_b   1.000
_cell.length_c   1.000
_cell.angle_alpha   90.00
_cell.angle_beta   90.00
_cell.angle_gamma   90.00
#
_symmetry.space_group_name_H-M   'P 1'
#
loop_
_entity.id
_entity.type
_entity.pdbx_description
1 polymer ?
#
loop_
_entity_poly.entity_id
_entity_poly.type
_entity_poly.pdbx_seq_one_letter_code
_entity_poly.pdbx_strand_id
1 'polypeptide(L)'
;MLAQTRPCAKGALLFSGCVPTSEFGCPWPPGVPLQIHAMDADELPVADGDLDVARDLVETIESAELFLYPGNQHLFADNSLPDYDESAATLLKQHVLSFLDNIE
;
A
#
# COMPACT_ATOMS: atom_id res chain seq x y z
N MET A 1 -4.42 5.75 11.32
CA MET A 1 -4.79 4.48 10.68
C MET A 1 -4.75 3.41 11.76
N LEU A 2 -5.60 2.38 11.71
CA LEU A 2 -5.63 1.33 12.74
C LEU A 2 -4.25 0.71 12.98
N ALA A 3 -3.49 0.42 11.92
CA ALA A 3 -2.14 -0.13 12.07
C ALA A 3 -1.15 0.80 12.80
N GLN A 4 -1.40 2.10 12.79
CA GLN A 4 -0.53 3.11 13.42
C GLN A 4 -0.95 3.45 14.85
N THR A 5 -2.26 3.41 15.14
CA THR A 5 -2.82 3.89 16.42
C THR A 5 -3.31 2.78 17.34
N ARG A 6 -3.53 1.55 16.84
CA ARG A 6 -3.99 0.42 17.64
C ARG A 6 -2.80 -0.40 18.14
N PRO A 7 -2.63 -0.57 19.46
CA PRO A 7 -1.66 -1.51 20.00
C PRO A 7 -1.85 -2.91 19.42
N CYS A 8 -0.73 -3.60 19.19
CA CYS A 8 -0.70 -4.97 18.66
C CYS A 8 -1.20 -5.13 17.21
N ALA A 9 -1.27 -4.05 16.42
CA ALA A 9 -1.38 -4.20 14.98
C ALA A 9 -0.20 -5.03 14.44
N LYS A 10 -0.51 -6.01 13.60
CA LYS A 10 0.48 -6.96 13.08
C LYS A 10 1.09 -6.53 11.75
N GLY A 11 0.44 -5.63 11.03
CA GLY A 11 0.92 -5.06 9.77
C GLY A 11 -0.17 -4.25 9.06
N ALA A 12 0.18 -3.69 7.91
CA ALA A 12 -0.73 -2.97 7.04
C ALA A 12 -0.52 -3.35 5.56
N LEU A 13 -1.62 -3.52 4.85
CA LEU A 13 -1.66 -3.66 3.39
C LEU A 13 -2.51 -2.51 2.86
N LEU A 14 -1.91 -1.62 2.08
CA LEU A 14 -2.56 -0.45 1.49
C LEU A 14 -2.68 -0.64 -0.02
N PHE A 15 -3.87 -0.46 -0.55
CA PHE A 15 -4.17 -0.66 -1.97
C PHE A 15 -4.68 0.65 -2.56
N SER A 16 -4.04 1.08 -3.64
CA SER A 16 -4.43 2.24 -4.45
C SER A 16 -4.47 3.56 -3.69
N GLY A 17 -3.82 3.67 -2.53
CA GLY A 17 -3.76 4.91 -1.79
C GLY A 17 -3.02 4.76 -0.46
N CYS A 18 -2.43 5.86 0.00
CA CYS A 18 -1.79 5.92 1.31
C CYS A 18 -1.73 7.37 1.80
N VAL A 19 -1.48 7.56 3.09
CA VAL A 19 -1.36 8.89 3.68
C VAL A 19 -0.09 8.96 4.53
N PRO A 20 0.53 10.15 4.68
CA PRO A 20 1.71 10.28 5.51
C PRO A 20 1.38 9.97 6.97
N THR A 21 2.39 9.55 7.74
CA THR A 21 2.21 9.24 9.18
C THR A 21 1.70 10.44 9.99
N SER A 22 2.02 11.67 9.55
CA SER A 22 1.54 12.92 10.14
C SER A 22 0.02 13.06 10.16
N GLU A 23 -0.69 12.42 9.22
CA GLU A 23 -2.17 12.41 9.17
C GLU A 23 -2.78 11.90 10.47
N PHE A 24 -2.09 10.99 11.17
CA PHE A 24 -2.54 10.43 12.45
C PHE A 24 -1.71 10.87 13.64
N GLY A 25 -0.85 11.87 13.47
CA GLY A 25 -0.14 12.56 14.56
C GLY A 25 0.83 11.70 15.38
N CYS A 26 1.23 10.53 14.88
CA CYS A 26 2.19 9.63 15.54
C CYS A 26 3.14 9.00 14.51
N PRO A 27 4.34 8.53 14.89
CA PRO A 27 5.20 7.80 13.96
C PRO A 27 4.61 6.44 13.59
N TRP A 28 5.15 5.81 12.55
CA TRP A 28 4.87 4.40 12.27
C TRP A 28 5.37 3.51 13.42
N PRO A 29 4.61 2.50 13.88
CA PRO A 29 5.05 1.66 14.97
C PRO A 29 6.27 0.80 14.57
N PRO A 30 7.31 0.72 15.41
CA PRO A 30 8.51 -0.06 15.11
C PRO A 30 8.18 -1.54 14.86
N GLY A 31 8.74 -2.10 13.79
CA GLY A 31 8.61 -3.52 13.45
C GLY A 31 7.23 -3.93 12.92
N VAL A 32 6.29 -3.00 12.71
CA VAL A 32 5.01 -3.30 12.06
C VAL A 32 5.21 -3.23 10.55
N PRO A 33 5.14 -4.34 9.80
CA PRO A 33 5.37 -4.35 8.37
C PRO A 33 4.25 -3.62 7.61
N LEU A 34 4.62 -2.99 6.49
CA LEU A 34 3.74 -2.21 5.63
C LEU A 34 3.97 -2.59 4.17
N GLN A 35 2.92 -2.89 3.41
CA GLN A 35 2.99 -2.92 1.95
C GLN A 35 2.02 -1.90 1.36
N ILE A 36 2.49 -1.20 0.32
CA ILE A 36 1.72 -0.26 -0.47
C ILE A 36 1.69 -0.80 -1.90
N HIS A 37 0.51 -0.85 -2.49
CA HIS A 37 0.27 -1.39 -3.82
C HIS A 37 -0.46 -0.36 -4.67
N ALA A 38 0.13 0.06 -5.78
CA ALA A 38 -0.47 1.04 -6.70
C ALA A 38 -0.06 0.73 -8.15
N MET A 39 -0.75 1.33 -9.12
CA MET A 39 -0.26 1.34 -10.49
C MET A 39 0.68 2.55 -10.73
N ASP A 40 1.66 2.38 -11.61
CA ASP A 40 2.77 3.34 -11.82
C ASP A 40 2.39 4.60 -12.59
N ALA A 41 1.32 4.55 -13.37
CA ALA A 41 0.77 5.66 -14.15
C ALA A 41 -0.68 6.01 -13.74
N ASP A 42 -1.12 5.59 -12.56
CA ASP A 42 -2.44 5.97 -12.03
C ASP A 42 -2.46 7.49 -11.80
N GLU A 43 -3.31 8.18 -12.56
CA GLU A 43 -3.39 9.63 -12.53
C GLU A 43 -4.03 10.16 -11.24
N LEU A 44 -4.77 9.35 -10.49
CA LEU A 44 -5.36 9.78 -9.21
C LEU A 44 -4.30 9.94 -8.10
N PRO A 45 -3.44 8.95 -7.80
CA PRO A 45 -2.30 9.09 -6.91
C PRO A 45 -1.26 10.11 -7.37
N VAL A 46 -1.11 10.31 -8.69
CA VAL A 46 -0.19 11.32 -9.25
C VAL A 46 -0.77 12.73 -9.12
N ALA A 47 -2.09 12.90 -9.18
CA ALA A 47 -2.77 14.18 -8.99
C ALA A 47 -2.90 14.57 -7.50
N ASP A 48 -3.10 13.59 -6.61
CA ASP A 48 -3.28 13.81 -5.17
C ASP A 48 -1.96 13.70 -4.36
N GLY A 49 -0.88 13.20 -4.97
CA GLY A 49 0.46 13.12 -4.36
C GLY A 49 0.75 11.82 -3.60
N ASP A 50 -0.17 10.86 -3.62
CA ASP A 50 -0.08 9.58 -2.91
C ASP A 50 1.15 8.75 -3.32
N LEU A 51 1.62 8.85 -4.57
CA LEU A 51 2.82 8.10 -5.00
C LEU A 51 4.10 8.65 -4.35
N ASP A 52 4.20 9.97 -4.19
CA ASP A 52 5.33 10.58 -3.50
C ASP A 52 5.25 10.30 -2.00
N VAL A 53 4.06 10.33 -1.41
CA VAL A 53 3.84 9.86 -0.03
C VAL A 53 4.27 8.40 0.13
N ALA A 54 3.92 7.52 -0.80
CA ALA A 54 4.31 6.11 -0.74
C ALA A 54 5.83 5.94 -0.79
N ARG A 55 6.52 6.72 -1.64
CA ARG A 55 7.98 6.75 -1.71
C ARG A 55 8.60 7.24 -0.40
N ASP A 56 8.09 8.33 0.15
CA ASP A 56 8.56 8.85 1.44
C ASP A 56 8.36 7.84 2.58
N LEU A 57 7.23 7.12 2.58
CA LEU A 57 6.97 6.07 3.57
C LEU A 57 7.99 4.92 3.49
N VAL A 58 8.33 4.43 2.29
CA VAL A 58 9.33 3.36 2.15
C VAL A 58 10.76 3.83 2.41
N GLU A 59 11.06 5.11 2.22
CA GLU A 59 12.35 5.68 2.61
C GLU A 59 12.49 5.83 4.13
N THR A 60 11.38 6.08 4.83
CA THR A 60 11.39 6.41 6.27
C THR A 60 11.07 5.22 7.18
N ILE A 61 10.36 4.21 6.68
CA ILE A 61 9.92 3.03 7.44
C ILE A 61 10.68 1.81 6.92
N GLU A 62 11.61 1.29 7.72
CA GLU A 62 12.45 0.14 7.35
C GLU A 62 11.66 -1.10 6.92
N SER A 63 10.48 -1.32 7.52
CA SER A 63 9.62 -2.47 7.24
C SER A 63 8.54 -2.20 6.18
N ALA A 64 8.68 -1.13 5.40
CA ALA A 64 7.74 -0.77 4.36
C ALA A 64 8.23 -1.16 2.96
N GLU A 65 7.32 -1.68 2.14
CA GLU A 65 7.56 -2.04 0.75
C GLU A 65 6.53 -1.35 -0.16
N LEU A 66 6.97 -0.92 -1.34
CA LEU A 66 6.12 -0.34 -2.39
C LEU A 66 6.18 -1.21 -3.63
N PHE A 67 5.01 -1.72 -4.04
CA PHE A 67 4.83 -2.48 -5.27
C PHE A 67 4.08 -1.63 -6.29
N LEU A 68 4.74 -1.35 -7.41
CA LEU A 68 4.15 -0.63 -8.54
C LEU A 68 3.87 -1.60 -9.68
N TYR A 69 2.62 -1.61 -10.15
CA TYR A 69 2.18 -2.40 -11.29
C TYR A 69 2.08 -1.50 -12.54
N PRO A 70 2.49 -1.98 -13.73
CA PRO A 70 2.30 -1.21 -14.95
C PRO A 70 0.81 -0.94 -15.21
N GLY A 71 0.42 0.33 -15.35
CA GLY A 71 -0.95 0.72 -15.69
C GLY A 71 -1.38 2.05 -15.12
N ASN A 72 -2.61 2.47 -15.43
CA ASN A 72 -3.17 3.75 -14.99
C ASN A 72 -4.53 3.62 -14.29
N GLN A 73 -4.89 2.41 -13.86
CA GLN A 73 -6.16 2.12 -13.21
C GLN A 73 -6.02 2.24 -11.70
N HIS A 74 -6.98 2.88 -11.06
CA HIS A 74 -6.95 3.09 -9.62
C HIS A 74 -7.40 1.84 -8.87
N LEU A 75 -8.59 1.33 -9.18
CA LEU A 75 -9.17 0.19 -8.46
C LEU A 75 -8.87 -1.15 -9.15
N PHE A 76 -7.62 -1.34 -9.59
CA PHE A 76 -7.21 -2.47 -10.42
C PHE A 76 -7.39 -3.86 -9.80
N ALA A 77 -7.51 -3.94 -8.49
CA ALA A 77 -7.72 -5.20 -7.78
C ALA A 77 -9.19 -5.63 -7.68
N ASP A 78 -10.15 -4.74 -7.99
CA ASP A 78 -11.59 -5.00 -7.86
C ASP A 78 -12.17 -5.56 -9.16
N ASN A 79 -12.42 -6.86 -9.19
CA ASN A 79 -12.94 -7.56 -10.37
C ASN A 79 -14.40 -7.23 -10.75
N SER A 80 -15.08 -6.37 -9.97
CA SER A 80 -16.41 -5.88 -10.31
C SER A 80 -16.40 -4.58 -11.11
N LEU A 81 -15.23 -3.95 -11.25
CA LEU A 81 -15.06 -2.64 -11.89
C LEU A 81 -14.37 -2.74 -13.26
N PRO A 82 -14.58 -1.75 -14.16
CA PRO A 82 -13.84 -1.64 -15.42
C PRO A 82 -12.33 -1.51 -15.25
N ASP A 83 -11.90 -0.97 -14.10
CA ASP A 83 -10.51 -0.75 -13.73
C ASP A 83 -9.72 -2.05 -13.51
N TYR A 84 -10.41 -3.19 -13.34
CA TYR A 84 -9.81 -4.47 -13.03
C TYR A 84 -8.71 -4.87 -14.03
N ASP A 85 -7.52 -5.14 -13.52
CA ASP A 85 -6.43 -5.75 -14.28
C ASP A 85 -6.08 -7.12 -13.66
N GLU A 86 -6.40 -8.19 -14.38
CA GLU A 86 -6.19 -9.56 -13.89
C GLU A 86 -4.73 -9.87 -13.58
N SER A 87 -3.79 -9.33 -14.36
CA SER A 87 -2.37 -9.61 -14.20
C SER A 87 -1.82 -8.93 -12.96
N ALA A 88 -2.10 -7.63 -12.80
CA ALA A 88 -1.71 -6.85 -11.63
C ALA A 88 -2.38 -7.38 -10.35
N ALA A 89 -3.68 -7.68 -10.39
CA ALA A 89 -4.41 -8.25 -9.26
C ALA A 89 -3.87 -9.62 -8.83
N THR A 90 -3.44 -10.45 -9.79
CA THR A 90 -2.82 -11.75 -9.51
C THR A 90 -1.48 -11.59 -8.80
N LEU A 91 -0.62 -10.67 -9.27
CA LEU A 91 0.66 -10.38 -8.62
C LEU A 91 0.48 -9.77 -7.23
N LEU A 92 -0.43 -8.81 -7.09
CA LEU A 92 -0.81 -8.25 -5.79
C LEU A 92 -1.22 -9.34 -4.80
N LYS A 93 -2.07 -10.27 -5.24
CA LYS A 93 -2.50 -11.38 -4.39
C LYS A 93 -1.34 -12.25 -3.93
N GLN A 94 -0.34 -12.49 -4.78
CA GLN A 94 0.86 -13.26 -4.40
C GLN A 94 1.67 -12.54 -3.32
N HIS A 95 1.90 -11.23 -3.47
CA HIS A 95 2.59 -10.42 -2.46
C HIS A 95 1.84 -10.39 -1.13
N VAL A 96 0.51 -10.18 -1.17
CA VAL A 96 -0.35 -10.17 0.01
C VAL A 96 -0.32 -11.51 0.75
N LEU A 97 -0.43 -12.63 0.04
CA LEU A 97 -0.38 -13.95 0.69
C LEU A 97 1.00 -14.20 1.31
N SER A 98 2.08 -13.84 0.61
CA SER A 98 3.43 -13.93 1.17
C SER A 98 3.61 -13.03 2.40
N PHE A 99 3.03 -11.84 2.41
CA PHE A 99 3.06 -10.95 3.58
C PHE A 99 2.34 -11.57 4.78
N LEU A 100 1.14 -12.11 4.55
CA LEU A 100 0.32 -12.72 5.59
C LEU A 100 0.95 -14.00 6.16
N ASP A 101 1.62 -14.80 5.33
CA ASP A 101 2.34 -16.00 5.77
C ASP A 101 3.53 -15.68 6.69
N ASN A 102 4.08 -14.46 6.61
CA ASN A 102 5.22 -14.01 7.42
C ASN A 102 4.82 -13.18 8.64
N ILE A 103 3.52 -12.95 8.86
CA ILE A 103 3.02 -12.13 9.96
C ILE A 103 2.78 -13.01 11.20
N GLU A 104 3.46 -12.70 12.30
CA GLU A 104 3.28 -13.38 13.61
C GLU A 104 2.20 -12.71 14.46
#